data_AF-A0A7C7UU87-F1
#
_entry.id   AF-A0A7C7UU87-F1
#
_cell.length_a   1.000
_cell.length_b   1.000
_cell.length_c   1.000
_cell.angle_alpha   90.00
_cell.angle_beta   90.00
_cell.angle_gamma   90.00
#
_symmetry.space_group_name_H-M   'P 1'
#
loop_
_entity.id
_entity.type
_entity.pdbx_description
1 polymer ?
#
loop_
_entity_poly.entity_id
_entity_poly.type
_entity_poly.pdbx_seq_one_letter_code
_entity_poly.pdbx_strand_id
1 'polypeptide(L)'
;MNLSALSLSKIVHGDFSGDNLRVSKFSIDSRDLRGGEVFIALKGSKFDGHDFIKEAFEKGAIGVISEKDINVPKGKFVIKVDSSLEALRKIASFKRKIFKGKVIGIAGSVGKTTTKELVAYLLSKVGKTYKTPGNLNSQIGLPLAIANAPLDVNFWVLEHGASKRGEIRKLIEITKPHVRLITTIGEEHLEGFSKF
;
A
#
# COMPACT_ATOMS: atom_id res chain seq x y z
N MET A 1 8.05 -9.98 -1.79
CA MET A 1 7.05 -10.98 -2.20
C MET A 1 7.34 -11.29 -3.66
N ASN A 2 7.38 -12.56 -4.06
CA ASN A 2 7.65 -12.95 -5.44
C ASN A 2 6.46 -13.78 -5.90
N LEU A 3 5.47 -13.12 -6.51
CA LEU A 3 4.24 -13.73 -7.00
C LEU A 3 4.19 -13.66 -8.53
N SER A 4 3.51 -14.60 -9.17
CA SER A 4 3.21 -14.47 -10.60
C SER A 4 2.05 -13.50 -10.83
N ALA A 5 1.98 -12.87 -11.99
CA ALA A 5 0.88 -11.99 -12.38
C ALA A 5 -0.49 -12.68 -12.32
N LEU A 6 -0.56 -13.95 -12.73
CA LEU A 6 -1.76 -14.78 -12.59
C LEU A 6 -2.17 -15.04 -11.13
N SER A 7 -1.20 -15.13 -10.21
CA SER A 7 -1.50 -15.27 -8.78
C SER A 7 -1.99 -13.94 -8.20
N LEU A 8 -1.40 -12.83 -8.67
CA LEU A 8 -1.83 -11.49 -8.30
C LEU A 8 -3.27 -11.21 -8.74
N SER A 9 -3.66 -11.62 -9.96
CA SER A 9 -5.02 -11.42 -10.45
C SER A 9 -6.07 -12.13 -9.58
N LYS A 10 -5.76 -13.35 -9.13
CA LYS A 10 -6.59 -14.09 -8.16
C LYS A 10 -6.70 -13.39 -6.81
N ILE A 11 -5.64 -12.75 -6.32
CA ILE A 11 -5.66 -12.00 -5.05
C ILE A 11 -6.55 -10.77 -5.14
N VAL A 12 -6.50 -10.05 -6.28
CA VAL A 12 -7.30 -8.83 -6.46
C VAL A 12 -8.69 -9.10 -7.01
N HIS A 13 -8.97 -10.33 -7.44
CA HIS A 13 -10.19 -10.76 -8.12
C HIS A 13 -10.38 -9.98 -9.42
N GLY A 14 -9.33 -9.94 -10.25
CA GLY A 14 -9.33 -9.23 -11.53
C GLY A 14 -9.11 -10.15 -12.72
N ASP A 15 -9.52 -9.68 -13.88
CA ASP A 15 -9.34 -10.36 -15.16
C ASP A 15 -7.91 -10.17 -15.65
N PHE A 16 -7.21 -11.28 -15.91
CA PHE A 16 -5.81 -11.28 -16.30
C PHE A 16 -5.64 -11.42 -17.81
N SER A 17 -4.81 -10.55 -18.38
CA SER A 17 -4.41 -10.59 -19.79
C SER A 17 -2.91 -10.35 -19.95
N GLY A 18 -2.25 -11.10 -20.84
CA GLY A 18 -0.82 -10.96 -21.17
C GLY A 18 0.08 -12.02 -20.52
N ASP A 19 1.34 -11.65 -20.31
CA ASP A 19 2.39 -12.58 -19.89
C ASP A 19 2.40 -12.83 -18.38
N ASN A 20 2.58 -14.08 -17.95
CA ASN A 20 2.59 -14.44 -16.52
C ASN A 20 3.94 -14.13 -15.85
N LEU A 21 4.25 -12.84 -15.70
CA LEU A 21 5.51 -12.33 -15.17
C LEU A 21 5.58 -12.38 -13.64
N ARG A 22 6.81 -12.29 -13.09
CA ARG A 22 7.03 -12.16 -11.65
C ARG A 22 6.86 -10.72 -11.19
N VAL A 23 6.05 -10.52 -10.15
CA VAL A 23 5.74 -9.24 -9.53
C VAL A 23 6.43 -9.16 -8.17
N SER A 24 7.13 -8.04 -7.94
CA SER A 24 7.87 -7.79 -6.69
C SER A 24 7.52 -6.47 -6.02
N LYS A 25 7.22 -5.44 -6.80
CA LYS A 25 6.97 -4.06 -6.35
C LYS A 25 5.78 -3.44 -7.05
N PHE A 26 5.18 -2.44 -6.40
CA PHE A 26 4.03 -1.69 -6.87
C PHE A 26 4.30 -0.20 -6.82
N SER A 27 3.85 0.53 -7.84
CA SER A 27 3.82 2.00 -7.86
C SER A 27 2.41 2.49 -8.15
N ILE A 28 2.06 3.66 -7.63
CA ILE A 28 0.84 4.41 -7.97
C ILE A 28 1.16 5.73 -8.70
N ASP A 29 2.45 6.02 -8.90
CA ASP A 29 2.94 7.22 -9.55
C ASP A 29 3.83 6.80 -10.73
N SER A 30 3.46 7.20 -11.95
CA SER A 30 4.21 6.87 -13.16
C SER A 30 5.61 7.49 -13.13
N ARG A 31 5.80 8.58 -12.38
CA ARG A 31 7.08 9.31 -12.26
C ARG A 31 8.11 8.55 -11.45
N ASP A 32 7.68 7.68 -10.54
CA ASP A 32 8.55 6.92 -9.65
C ASP A 32 8.98 5.56 -10.20
N LEU A 33 8.44 5.14 -11.37
CA LEU A 33 8.77 3.87 -12.00
C LEU A 33 10.23 3.80 -12.41
N ARG A 34 10.87 2.66 -12.12
CA ARG A 34 12.30 2.39 -12.44
C ARG A 34 12.50 1.08 -13.21
N GLY A 35 11.41 0.43 -13.59
CA GLY A 35 11.41 -0.84 -14.29
C GLY A 35 11.17 -2.02 -13.36
N GLY A 36 10.34 -2.96 -13.81
CA GLY A 36 10.04 -4.17 -13.03
C GLY A 36 8.92 -4.01 -12.00
N GLU A 37 8.37 -2.81 -11.83
CA GLU A 37 7.21 -2.58 -10.97
C GLU A 37 5.87 -2.78 -11.70
N VAL A 38 4.82 -3.01 -10.93
CA VAL A 38 3.43 -2.97 -11.38
C VAL A 38 2.84 -1.60 -11.08
N PHE A 39 2.31 -0.94 -12.08
CA PHE A 39 1.63 0.34 -11.91
C PHE A 39 0.15 0.12 -11.58
N ILE A 40 -0.35 0.75 -10.52
CA ILE A 40 -1.75 0.66 -10.09
C ILE A 40 -2.40 2.01 -10.44
N ALA A 41 -3.24 2.01 -11.47
CA ALA A 41 -3.90 3.22 -11.97
C ALA A 41 -5.03 3.64 -11.03
N LEU A 42 -4.72 4.49 -10.04
CA LEU A 42 -5.69 5.03 -9.09
C LEU A 42 -6.41 6.25 -9.65
N LYS A 43 -7.73 6.32 -9.45
CA LYS A 43 -8.51 7.54 -9.72
C LYS A 43 -8.47 8.48 -8.51
N GLY A 44 -7.80 9.62 -8.66
CA GLY A 44 -7.73 10.68 -7.66
C GLY A 44 -8.79 11.76 -7.88
N SER A 45 -8.83 12.75 -6.98
CA SER A 45 -9.72 13.92 -7.11
C SER A 45 -9.25 14.94 -8.14
N LYS A 46 -7.94 15.00 -8.41
CA LYS A 46 -7.31 15.93 -9.35
C LYS A 46 -6.80 15.26 -10.64
N PHE A 47 -6.41 13.99 -10.55
CA PHE A 47 -5.78 13.25 -11.64
C PHE A 47 -6.36 11.84 -11.71
N ASP A 48 -6.54 11.33 -12.93
CA ASP A 48 -6.88 9.93 -13.17
C ASP A 48 -5.61 9.17 -13.57
N GLY A 49 -5.16 8.23 -12.71
CA GLY A 49 -3.98 7.39 -12.95
C GLY A 49 -4.04 6.61 -14.27
N HIS A 50 -5.24 6.39 -14.81
CA HIS A 50 -5.46 5.71 -16.08
C HIS A 50 -4.85 6.45 -17.26
N ASP A 51 -4.77 7.78 -17.20
CA ASP A 51 -4.23 8.60 -18.28
C ASP A 51 -2.71 8.42 -18.43
N PHE A 52 -2.05 7.88 -17.40
CA PHE A 52 -0.60 7.66 -17.36
C PHE A 52 -0.19 6.21 -17.65
N ILE A 53 -1.12 5.33 -18.05
CA ILE A 53 -0.83 3.91 -18.30
C ILE A 53 0.21 3.73 -19.41
N LYS A 54 0.09 4.51 -20.50
CA LYS A 54 1.05 4.46 -21.61
C LYS A 54 2.46 4.84 -21.14
N GLU A 55 2.56 5.98 -20.44
CA GLU A 55 3.82 6.46 -19.86
C GLU A 55 4.40 5.44 -18.86
N ALA A 56 3.56 4.78 -18.07
CA ALA A 56 4.00 3.77 -17.12
C ALA A 56 4.68 2.58 -17.82
N PHE A 57 4.12 2.10 -18.93
CA PHE A 57 4.77 1.06 -19.73
C PHE A 57 6.09 1.53 -20.35
N GLU A 58 6.12 2.76 -20.88
CA GLU A 58 7.33 3.38 -21.45
C GLU A 58 8.45 3.51 -20.40
N LYS A 59 8.10 3.79 -19.14
CA LYS A 59 9.02 3.82 -18.00
C LYS A 59 9.35 2.45 -17.39
N GLY A 60 8.91 1.37 -18.05
CA GLY A 60 9.34 0.02 -17.71
C GLY A 60 8.44 -0.73 -16.75
N ALA A 61 7.23 -0.24 -16.44
CA ALA A 61 6.25 -1.05 -15.71
C ALA A 61 6.05 -2.39 -16.42
N ILE A 62 6.11 -3.51 -15.70
CA ILE A 62 5.95 -4.86 -16.27
C ILE A 62 4.47 -5.26 -16.38
N GLY A 63 3.61 -4.57 -15.64
CA GLY A 63 2.17 -4.72 -15.76
C GLY A 63 1.42 -3.59 -15.10
N VAL A 64 0.12 -3.55 -15.38
CA VAL A 64 -0.79 -2.51 -14.90
C VAL A 64 -2.02 -3.14 -14.25
N ILE A 65 -2.46 -2.57 -13.13
CA ILE A 65 -3.80 -2.81 -12.58
C ILE A 65 -4.67 -1.61 -12.97
N SER A 66 -5.81 -1.87 -13.63
CA SER A 66 -6.65 -0.83 -14.22
C SER A 66 -8.15 -1.13 -14.08
N GLU A 67 -8.95 -0.08 -14.01
CA GLU A 67 -10.42 -0.12 -14.08
C GLU A 67 -10.95 -0.08 -15.53
N LYS A 68 -10.05 0.05 -16.53
CA LYS A 68 -10.38 0.14 -17.95
C LYS A 68 -9.79 -1.05 -18.71
N ASP A 69 -10.39 -1.39 -19.84
CA ASP A 69 -9.79 -2.30 -20.81
C ASP A 69 -8.57 -1.64 -21.47
N ILE A 70 -7.45 -2.35 -21.48
CA ILE A 70 -6.18 -1.86 -22.04
C ILE A 70 -5.62 -2.91 -22.98
N ASN A 71 -5.21 -2.50 -24.17
CA ASN A 71 -4.45 -3.35 -25.08
C ASN A 71 -3.09 -3.67 -24.46
N VAL A 72 -2.85 -4.94 -24.17
CA VAL A 72 -1.64 -5.38 -23.46
C VAL A 72 -0.43 -5.33 -24.40
N PRO A 73 0.63 -4.56 -24.08
CA PRO A 73 1.87 -4.59 -24.85
C PRO A 73 2.55 -5.98 -24.76
N LYS A 74 3.25 -6.39 -25.82
CA LYS A 74 4.04 -7.63 -25.82
C LYS A 74 5.06 -7.62 -24.67
N GLY A 75 5.21 -8.74 -23.95
CA GLY A 75 6.15 -8.81 -22.84
C GLY A 75 5.62 -8.21 -21.53
N LYS A 76 4.33 -7.87 -21.44
CA LYS A 76 3.68 -7.19 -20.31
C LYS A 76 2.37 -7.88 -19.93
N PHE A 77 1.75 -7.43 -18.84
CA PHE A 77 0.41 -7.88 -18.47
C PHE A 77 -0.49 -6.74 -17.98
N VAL A 78 -1.80 -6.99 -18.01
CA VAL A 78 -2.82 -6.13 -17.41
C VAL A 78 -3.71 -6.99 -16.52
N ILE A 79 -4.11 -6.44 -15.38
CA ILE A 79 -5.15 -6.99 -14.53
C ILE A 79 -6.27 -5.95 -14.46
N LYS A 80 -7.40 -6.25 -15.11
CA LYS A 80 -8.60 -5.41 -15.04
C LYS A 80 -9.35 -5.69 -13.74
N VAL A 81 -9.77 -4.65 -13.03
CA VAL A 81 -10.48 -4.74 -11.75
C VAL A 81 -11.60 -3.71 -11.72
N ASP A 82 -12.63 -3.92 -10.89
CA ASP A 82 -13.69 -2.93 -10.71
C ASP A 82 -13.22 -1.68 -9.94
N SER A 83 -12.20 -1.84 -9.08
CA SER A 83 -11.60 -0.73 -8.33
C SER A 83 -10.12 -0.96 -8.07
N SER A 84 -9.28 -0.07 -8.61
CA SER A 84 -7.83 -0.09 -8.40
C SER A 84 -7.46 0.14 -6.93
N LEU A 85 -8.23 0.95 -6.20
CA LEU A 85 -8.03 1.18 -4.78
C LEU A 85 -8.31 -0.08 -3.95
N GLU A 86 -9.40 -0.78 -4.25
CA GLU A 86 -9.69 -2.05 -3.58
C GLU A 86 -8.68 -3.14 -3.94
N ALA A 87 -8.20 -3.16 -5.18
CA ALA A 87 -7.09 -4.03 -5.57
C ALA A 87 -5.83 -3.79 -4.72
N LEU A 88 -5.44 -2.52 -4.52
CA LEU A 88 -4.33 -2.16 -3.64
C LEU A 88 -4.56 -2.61 -2.19
N ARG A 89 -5.78 -2.43 -1.66
CA ARG A 89 -6.14 -2.88 -0.30
C ARG A 89 -6.10 -4.40 -0.17
N LYS A 90 -6.56 -5.15 -1.18
CA LYS A 90 -6.47 -6.62 -1.23
C LYS A 90 -5.03 -7.10 -1.26
N ILE A 91 -4.16 -6.45 -2.04
CA ILE A 91 -2.71 -6.75 -2.07
C ILE A 91 -2.09 -6.54 -0.69
N ALA A 92 -2.36 -5.38 -0.06
CA ALA A 92 -1.86 -5.08 1.28
C ALA A 92 -2.37 -6.09 2.33
N SER A 93 -3.65 -6.44 2.28
CA SER A 93 -4.28 -7.41 3.19
C SER A 93 -3.72 -8.81 3.02
N PHE A 94 -3.51 -9.26 1.77
CA PHE A 94 -2.86 -10.52 1.48
C PHE A 94 -1.43 -10.54 2.03
N LYS A 95 -0.67 -9.47 1.80
CA LYS A 95 0.69 -9.33 2.28
C LYS A 95 0.78 -9.33 3.81
N ARG A 96 -0.16 -8.68 4.50
CA ARG A 96 -0.29 -8.77 5.95
C ARG A 96 -0.64 -10.17 6.42
N LYS A 97 -1.53 -10.90 5.73
CA LYS A 97 -1.95 -12.27 6.07
C LYS A 97 -0.78 -13.26 6.03
N ILE A 98 0.12 -13.12 5.06
CA ILE A 98 1.27 -14.02 4.92
C ILE A 98 2.48 -13.62 5.77
N PHE A 99 2.52 -12.37 6.27
CA PHE A 99 3.60 -11.90 7.13
C PHE A 99 3.59 -12.61 8.49
N LYS A 100 4.75 -13.15 8.87
CA LYS A 100 4.93 -13.95 10.10
C LYS A 100 5.51 -13.17 11.28
N GLY A 101 6.07 -11.98 11.04
CA GLY A 101 6.61 -11.13 12.08
C GLY A 101 5.54 -10.42 12.91
N LYS A 102 5.99 -9.60 13.86
CA LYS A 102 5.11 -8.78 14.70
C LYS A 102 4.82 -7.44 14.03
N VAL A 103 3.64 -6.91 14.32
CA VAL A 103 3.10 -5.70 13.68
C VAL A 103 2.65 -4.77 14.79
N ILE A 104 3.21 -3.57 14.80
CA ILE A 104 2.91 -2.50 15.73
C ILE A 104 2.18 -1.44 14.93
N GLY A 105 0.98 -1.06 15.36
CA GLY A 105 0.21 0.04 14.77
C GLY A 105 0.25 1.25 15.68
N ILE A 106 0.55 2.42 15.13
CA ILE A 106 0.68 3.69 15.86
C ILE A 106 -0.30 4.69 15.27
N ALA A 107 -1.21 5.18 16.11
CA ALA A 107 -2.18 6.21 15.76
C ALA A 107 -2.17 7.34 16.81
N GLY A 108 -2.87 8.43 16.53
CA GLY A 108 -3.01 9.58 17.42
C GLY A 108 -3.03 10.89 16.63
N SER A 109 -3.23 12.02 17.31
CA SER A 109 -3.14 13.34 16.70
C SER A 109 -1.66 13.74 16.64
N VAL A 110 -1.01 13.90 17.79
CA VAL A 110 0.38 14.40 17.84
C VAL A 110 1.35 13.29 18.21
N GLY A 111 2.57 13.34 17.65
CA GLY A 111 3.69 12.47 18.06
C GLY A 111 3.75 11.09 17.38
N LYS A 112 2.87 10.82 16.41
CA LYS A 112 2.85 9.56 15.63
C LYS A 112 4.22 9.24 15.00
N THR A 113 4.77 10.19 14.23
CA THR A 113 6.03 10.03 13.51
C THR A 113 7.19 9.79 14.46
N THR A 114 7.36 10.63 15.49
CA THR A 114 8.42 10.47 16.50
C THR A 114 8.32 9.12 17.20
N THR A 115 7.12 8.69 17.57
CA THR A 115 6.89 7.39 18.22
C THR A 115 7.23 6.24 17.28
N LYS A 116 6.83 6.29 16.00
CA LYS A 116 7.22 5.30 14.98
C LYS A 116 8.73 5.19 14.88
N GLU A 117 9.42 6.31 14.80
CA GLU A 117 10.88 6.37 14.67
C GLU A 117 11.58 5.73 15.88
N LEU A 118 11.17 6.10 17.10
CA LEU A 118 11.73 5.54 18.34
C LEU A 118 11.44 4.05 18.49
N VAL A 119 10.19 3.61 18.26
CA VAL A 119 9.82 2.19 18.34
C VAL A 119 10.59 1.38 17.31
N ALA A 120 10.69 1.86 16.06
CA ALA A 120 11.44 1.19 15.02
C ALA A 120 12.94 1.11 15.36
N TYR A 121 13.52 2.17 15.92
CA TYR A 121 14.91 2.18 16.37
C TYR A 121 15.17 1.15 17.46
N LEU A 122 14.31 1.08 18.49
CA LEU A 122 14.46 0.11 19.57
C LEU A 122 14.30 -1.33 19.08
N LEU A 123 13.28 -1.62 18.26
CA LEU A 123 13.07 -2.95 17.68
C LEU A 123 14.21 -3.37 16.75
N SER A 124 14.84 -2.41 16.05
CA SER A 124 16.00 -2.69 15.18
C SER A 124 17.20 -3.28 15.93
N LYS A 125 17.30 -3.05 17.24
CA LYS A 125 18.35 -3.63 18.09
C LYS A 125 18.18 -5.12 18.36
N VAL A 126 16.98 -5.65 18.16
CA VAL A 126 16.64 -7.05 18.45
C VAL A 126 16.11 -7.83 17.23
N GLY A 127 15.91 -7.16 16.10
CA GLY A 127 15.53 -7.82 14.86
C GLY A 127 15.36 -6.86 13.68
N LYS A 128 15.37 -7.43 12.46
CA LYS A 128 15.11 -6.67 11.24
C LYS A 128 13.75 -5.99 11.33
N THR A 129 13.72 -4.68 11.13
CA THR A 129 12.53 -3.86 11.34
C THR A 129 12.23 -3.04 10.09
N TYR A 130 10.99 -3.15 9.61
CA TYR A 130 10.42 -2.26 8.61
C TYR A 130 9.51 -1.25 9.30
N LYS A 131 9.52 -0.01 8.84
CA LYS A 131 8.61 1.04 9.28
C LYS A 131 7.95 1.72 8.09
N THR A 132 6.77 2.29 8.27
CA THR A 132 6.10 3.09 7.23
C THR A 132 7.05 4.18 6.69
N PRO A 133 7.37 4.19 5.37
CA PRO A 133 8.26 5.19 4.78
C PRO A 133 7.61 6.57 4.76
N GLY A 134 8.38 7.60 5.14
CA GLY A 134 7.93 8.98 5.11
C GLY A 134 6.57 9.17 5.78
N ASN A 135 5.62 9.75 5.03
CA ASN A 135 4.25 10.04 5.41
C ASN A 135 3.21 9.10 4.76
N LEU A 136 3.60 7.88 4.37
CA LEU A 136 2.69 6.90 3.77
C LEU A 136 1.75 6.26 4.81
N ASN A 137 1.02 7.08 5.56
CA ASN A 137 0.15 6.70 6.67
C ASN A 137 -1.36 6.80 6.32
N SER A 138 -1.69 7.27 5.11
CA SER A 138 -3.06 7.52 4.66
C SER A 138 -3.79 6.26 4.17
N GLN A 139 -5.06 6.41 3.77
CA GLN A 139 -5.90 5.35 3.20
C GLN A 139 -5.35 4.72 1.91
N ILE A 140 -4.42 5.38 1.24
CA ILE A 140 -3.73 4.90 0.04
C ILE A 140 -2.26 4.60 0.36
N GLY A 141 -1.59 5.52 1.08
CA GLY A 141 -0.17 5.42 1.39
C GLY A 141 0.16 4.19 2.22
N LEU A 142 -0.63 3.90 3.26
CA LEU A 142 -0.32 2.76 4.14
C LEU A 142 -0.52 1.40 3.43
N PRO A 143 -1.60 1.17 2.66
CA PRO A 143 -1.69 0.01 1.78
C PRO A 143 -0.53 -0.12 0.79
N LEU A 144 -0.06 0.98 0.18
CA LEU A 144 1.09 0.97 -0.72
C LEU A 144 2.39 0.59 0.00
N ALA A 145 2.62 1.13 1.20
CA ALA A 145 3.76 0.77 2.04
C ALA A 145 3.75 -0.73 2.35
N ILE A 146 2.61 -1.28 2.77
CA ILE A 146 2.46 -2.72 3.06
C ILE A 146 2.63 -3.57 1.80
N ALA A 147 2.04 -3.16 0.67
CA ALA A 147 2.18 -3.83 -0.62
C ALA A 147 3.65 -3.95 -1.04
N ASN A 148 4.52 -3.04 -0.62
CA ASN A 148 5.97 -3.04 -0.87
C ASN A 148 6.83 -3.52 0.31
N ALA A 149 6.27 -3.74 1.50
CA ALA A 149 7.01 -4.14 2.71
C ALA A 149 7.80 -5.46 2.53
N PRO A 150 8.99 -5.61 3.12
CA PRO A 150 9.69 -6.89 3.11
C PRO A 150 8.97 -7.92 3.99
N LEU A 151 9.07 -9.20 3.60
CA LEU A 151 8.56 -10.32 4.40
C LEU A 151 9.65 -10.92 5.30
N ASP A 152 10.93 -10.72 4.98
CA ASP A 152 12.09 -11.26 5.71
C ASP A 152 12.50 -10.37 6.90
N VAL A 153 11.53 -9.75 7.56
CA VAL A 153 11.75 -8.88 8.72
C VAL A 153 10.99 -9.39 9.93
N ASN A 154 11.51 -9.11 11.13
CA ASN A 154 10.91 -9.52 12.38
C ASN A 154 9.74 -8.62 12.77
N PHE A 155 9.82 -7.33 12.43
CA PHE A 155 8.87 -6.31 12.88
C PHE A 155 8.41 -5.39 11.74
N TRP A 156 7.12 -5.07 11.72
CA TRP A 156 6.55 -3.95 10.99
C TRP A 156 6.04 -2.90 11.98
N VAL A 157 6.51 -1.66 11.87
CA VAL A 157 6.03 -0.49 12.63
C VAL A 157 5.24 0.41 11.69
N LEU A 158 3.93 0.34 11.80
CA LEU A 158 2.99 0.97 10.88
C LEU A 158 2.35 2.20 11.51
N GLU A 159 2.47 3.33 10.84
CA GLU A 159 1.82 4.58 11.23
C GLU A 159 0.47 4.72 10.52
N HIS A 160 -0.58 4.97 11.31
CA HIS A 160 -1.95 5.10 10.85
C HIS A 160 -2.40 6.56 10.94
N GLY A 161 -2.59 7.18 9.78
CA GLY A 161 -3.15 8.51 9.64
C GLY A 161 -4.64 8.46 9.31
N ALA A 162 -5.38 9.43 9.84
CA ALA A 162 -6.78 9.64 9.50
C ALA A 162 -7.09 11.14 9.52
N SER A 163 -7.86 11.58 8.52
CA SER A 163 -8.46 12.92 8.46
C SER A 163 -9.97 12.89 8.65
N LYS A 164 -10.59 11.70 8.60
CA LYS A 164 -12.03 11.52 8.82
C LYS A 164 -12.35 10.39 9.79
N ARG A 165 -13.51 10.50 10.44
CA ARG A 165 -14.04 9.44 11.30
C ARG A 165 -14.15 8.11 10.54
N GLY A 166 -13.67 7.03 11.17
CA GLY A 166 -13.73 5.67 10.63
C GLY A 166 -12.55 5.26 9.74
N GLU A 167 -11.66 6.18 9.37
CA GLU A 167 -10.51 5.88 8.52
C GLU A 167 -9.46 4.98 9.21
N ILE A 168 -9.22 5.19 10.51
CA ILE A 168 -8.36 4.29 11.29
C ILE A 168 -8.93 2.86 11.29
N ARG A 169 -10.26 2.70 11.40
CA ARG A 169 -10.91 1.38 11.38
C ARG A 169 -10.58 0.63 10.08
N LYS A 170 -10.73 1.29 8.93
CA LYS A 170 -10.40 0.71 7.62
C LYS A 170 -8.93 0.28 7.52
N LEU A 171 -8.01 1.09 8.05
CA LEU A 171 -6.58 0.72 8.08
C LEU A 171 -6.30 -0.44 9.04
N ILE A 172 -7.00 -0.53 10.17
CA ILE A 172 -6.85 -1.64 11.13
C ILE A 172 -7.33 -2.96 10.52
N GLU A 173 -8.40 -2.95 9.71
CA GLU A 173 -8.90 -4.14 9.00
C GLU A 173 -7.84 -4.76 8.06
N ILE A 174 -7.02 -3.90 7.44
CA ILE A 174 -5.89 -4.31 6.60
C ILE A 174 -4.70 -4.75 7.48
N THR A 175 -4.28 -3.88 8.41
CA THR A 175 -3.00 -4.02 9.13
C THR A 175 -3.01 -5.03 10.25
N LYS A 176 -4.16 -5.29 10.88
CA LYS A 176 -4.35 -6.23 12.00
C LYS A 176 -3.15 -6.24 12.97
N PRO A 177 -2.85 -5.10 13.65
CA PRO A 177 -1.66 -4.98 14.48
C PRO A 177 -1.74 -5.92 15.69
N HIS A 178 -0.60 -6.48 16.09
CA HIS A 178 -0.47 -7.26 17.31
C HIS A 178 -0.36 -6.35 18.54
N VAL A 179 0.31 -5.21 18.39
CA VAL A 179 0.39 -4.15 19.39
C VAL A 179 -0.20 -2.89 18.77
N ARG A 180 -1.02 -2.18 19.55
CA ARG A 180 -1.67 -0.93 19.12
C ARG A 180 -1.26 0.16 20.11
N LEU A 181 -0.70 1.24 19.59
CA LEU A 181 -0.23 2.38 20.35
C LEU A 181 -1.03 3.60 19.91
N ILE A 182 -1.63 4.28 20.87
CA ILE A 182 -2.27 5.57 20.66
C ILE A 182 -1.40 6.59 21.36
N THR A 183 -0.90 7.58 20.63
CA THR A 183 -0.16 8.71 21.20
C THR A 183 -1.15 9.72 21.80
N THR A 184 -0.85 11.01 21.77
CA THR A 184 -1.78 12.03 22.24
C THR A 184 -2.98 12.14 21.30
N ILE A 185 -4.18 12.12 21.88
CA ILE A 185 -5.42 12.48 21.19
C ILE A 185 -5.68 13.97 21.48
N GLY A 186 -5.73 14.77 20.43
CA GLY A 186 -6.00 16.20 20.50
C GLY A 186 -6.67 16.71 19.23
N GLU A 187 -6.97 18.00 19.19
CA GLU A 187 -7.60 18.65 18.03
C GLU A 187 -6.63 18.73 16.84
N GLU A 188 -6.81 17.81 15.89
CA GLU A 188 -6.23 17.86 14.55
C GLU A 188 -7.33 17.49 13.55
N HIS A 189 -7.29 18.10 12.36
CA HIS A 189 -8.27 17.82 11.29
C HIS A 189 -9.74 18.05 11.69
N LEU A 190 -10.02 19.14 12.42
CA LEU A 190 -11.37 19.51 12.91
C LEU A 190 -12.45 19.60 11.81
N GLU A 191 -12.08 19.83 10.55
CA GLU A 191 -13.02 19.82 9.42
C GLU A 191 -13.63 18.42 9.14
N GLY A 192 -12.91 17.34 9.46
CA GLY A 192 -13.33 15.95 9.17
C GLY A 192 -13.79 15.15 10.40
N PHE A 193 -13.62 15.70 11.61
CA PHE A 193 -14.08 15.13 12.87
C PHE A 193 -15.02 16.12 13.55
N SER A 194 -16.30 15.76 13.67
CA SER A 194 -17.24 16.50 14.52
C SER A 194 -16.64 16.61 15.93
N LYS A 195 -16.78 17.79 16.57
CA LYS A 195 -16.22 18.15 17.88
C LYS A 195 -16.20 16.98 18.89
N PHE A 196 -15.13 16.92 19.67
CA PHE A 196 -14.84 15.91 20.69
C PHE A 196 -16.02 15.64 21.63
#